data_AF-A0A9D7ZVY5-F1
#
_entry.id   AF-A0A9D7ZVY5-F1
#
_cell.length_a   1.000
_cell.length_b   1.000
_cell.length_c   1.000
_cell.angle_alpha   90.00
_cell.angle_beta   90.00
_cell.angle_gamma   90.00
#
_symmetry.space_group_name_H-M   'P 1'
#
loop_
_entity.id
_entity.type
_entity.pdbx_description
1 polymer ?
#
loop_
_entity_poly.entity_id
_entity_poly.type
_entity_poly.pdbx_seq_one_letter_code
_entity_poly.pdbx_strand_id
1 'polypeptide(L)'
;MNKILIAYVSRAGTTQKMAEYLAEGCRMSGHEVTAVKTSQLKDEKDLAGYDGFLFGCPTYHKDITNSMKQFLFLVEKANLTGKIGGAFGSHTHSGEAAPMVFETMQHVFKMDVMDLGPLNLTESLMQTDEGLKACHQYSKALTDKFSR
;
A
#
# COMPACT_ATOMS: atom_id res chain seq x y z
N MET A 1 -1.13 8.85 18.04
CA MET A 1 -0.84 7.47 17.59
C MET A 1 -1.93 7.09 16.62
N ASN A 2 -1.58 6.80 15.36
CA ASN A 2 -2.55 6.53 14.29
C ASN A 2 -2.55 5.06 13.92
N LYS A 3 -3.68 4.58 13.41
CA LYS A 3 -3.85 3.20 12.92
C LYS A 3 -3.67 3.14 11.42
N ILE A 4 -2.77 2.29 10.95
CA ILE A 4 -2.41 2.16 9.53
C ILE A 4 -2.76 0.76 9.05
N LEU A 5 -3.53 0.66 7.97
CA LEU A 5 -3.83 -0.60 7.28
C LEU A 5 -2.92 -0.76 6.06
N ILE A 6 -2.16 -1.84 6.01
CA ILE A 6 -1.38 -2.26 4.84
C ILE A 6 -2.05 -3.49 4.24
N ALA A 7 -2.83 -3.30 3.19
CA ALA A 7 -3.55 -4.37 2.50
C ALA A 7 -2.83 -4.72 1.19
N TYR A 8 -2.47 -5.98 0.99
CA TYR A 8 -1.67 -6.37 -0.18
C TYR A 8 -2.10 -7.67 -0.86
N VAL A 9 -1.78 -7.79 -2.13
CA VAL A 9 -1.76 -9.06 -2.87
C VAL A 9 -0.31 -9.46 -3.08
N SER A 10 0.01 -10.76 -3.01
CA SER A 10 1.34 -11.28 -3.29
C SER A 10 1.25 -12.70 -3.83
N ARG A 11 1.96 -12.98 -4.92
CA ARG A 11 2.05 -14.32 -5.53
C ARG A 11 3.36 -15.03 -5.19
N ALA A 12 4.49 -14.34 -5.35
CA ALA A 12 5.83 -14.89 -5.13
C ALA A 12 6.47 -14.45 -3.80
N GLY A 13 5.76 -13.69 -2.96
CA GLY A 13 6.27 -13.22 -1.67
C GLY A 13 6.91 -11.83 -1.71
N THR A 14 7.34 -11.32 -2.86
CA THR A 14 8.06 -10.03 -2.92
C THR A 14 7.22 -8.83 -2.44
N THR A 15 5.97 -8.71 -2.89
CA THR A 15 5.08 -7.63 -2.42
C THR A 15 4.72 -7.80 -0.93
N GLN A 16 4.68 -9.04 -0.44
CA GLN A 16 4.49 -9.30 0.99
C GLN A 16 5.69 -8.80 1.80
N LYS A 17 6.91 -9.08 1.35
CA LYS A 17 8.14 -8.58 1.96
C LYS A 17 8.17 -7.04 1.98
N MET A 18 7.73 -6.39 0.91
CA MET A 18 7.52 -4.93 0.91
C MET A 18 6.55 -4.47 2.00
N ALA A 19 5.39 -5.15 2.12
CA ALA A 19 4.39 -4.82 3.13
C ALA A 19 4.94 -4.96 4.56
N GLU A 20 5.78 -5.96 4.80
CA GLU A 20 6.45 -6.20 6.09
C GLU A 20 7.44 -5.08 6.43
N TYR A 21 8.29 -4.66 5.47
CA TYR A 21 9.21 -3.53 5.66
C TYR A 21 8.49 -2.19 5.82
N LEU A 22 7.42 -1.98 5.05
CA LEU A 22 6.58 -0.80 5.22
C LEU A 22 5.96 -0.78 6.63
N ALA A 23 5.48 -1.93 7.12
CA ALA A 23 4.92 -2.05 8.45
C ALA A 23 5.97 -1.81 9.55
N GLU A 24 7.17 -2.32 9.37
CA GLU A 24 8.31 -2.07 10.26
C GLU A 24 8.59 -0.57 10.37
N GLY A 25 8.79 0.13 9.25
CA GLY A 25 9.06 1.57 9.25
C GLY A 25 7.95 2.42 9.90
N CYS A 26 6.69 2.05 9.69
CA CYS A 26 5.54 2.72 10.34
C CYS A 26 5.52 2.48 11.86
N ARG A 27 5.81 1.24 12.31
CA ARG A 27 5.89 0.90 13.74
C ARG A 27 7.07 1.59 14.45
N MET A 28 8.22 1.68 13.78
CA MET A 28 9.38 2.43 14.29
C MET A 28 9.06 3.91 14.53
N SER A 29 8.08 4.45 13.82
CA SER A 29 7.59 5.82 13.98
C SER A 29 6.47 5.96 15.02
N GLY A 30 6.17 4.90 15.78
CA GLY A 30 5.21 4.93 16.90
C GLY A 30 3.74 4.79 16.50
N HIS A 31 3.45 4.19 15.34
CA HIS A 31 2.09 3.95 14.86
C HIS A 31 1.67 2.47 14.99
N GLU A 32 0.37 2.24 15.10
CA GLU A 32 -0.21 0.89 15.10
C GLU A 32 -0.43 0.44 13.64
N VAL A 33 0.04 -0.76 13.30
CA VAL A 33 0.03 -1.21 11.89
C VAL A 33 -0.49 -2.63 11.77
N THR A 34 -1.55 -2.77 10.97
CA THR A 34 -2.12 -4.04 10.53
C THR A 34 -1.68 -4.31 9.10
N ALA A 35 -0.88 -5.35 8.87
CA ALA A 35 -0.45 -5.76 7.54
C ALA A 35 -1.09 -7.11 7.18
N VAL A 36 -1.98 -7.12 6.18
CA VAL A 36 -2.79 -8.29 5.84
C VAL A 36 -2.94 -8.48 4.34
N LYS A 37 -3.16 -9.72 3.92
CA LYS A 37 -3.55 -10.00 2.54
C LYS A 37 -4.97 -9.48 2.29
N THR A 38 -5.24 -8.91 1.12
CA THR A 38 -6.60 -8.43 0.78
C THR A 38 -7.65 -9.52 0.87
N SER A 39 -7.28 -10.80 0.67
CA SER A 39 -8.18 -11.95 0.83
C SER A 39 -8.73 -12.14 2.25
N GLN A 40 -8.13 -11.51 3.26
CA GLN A 40 -8.58 -11.55 4.66
C GLN A 40 -9.61 -10.45 4.97
N LEU A 41 -9.69 -9.41 4.14
CA LEU A 41 -10.67 -8.33 4.25
C LEU A 41 -11.92 -8.74 3.47
N LYS A 42 -13.05 -8.88 4.16
CA LYS A 42 -14.30 -9.44 3.61
C LYS A 42 -15.37 -8.37 3.41
N ASP A 43 -15.32 -7.31 4.21
CA ASP A 43 -16.35 -6.28 4.24
C ASP A 43 -15.71 -4.88 4.39
N GLU A 44 -16.41 -3.84 3.95
CA GLU A 44 -15.93 -2.46 4.09
C GLU A 44 -15.67 -2.05 5.55
N LYS A 45 -16.35 -2.68 6.51
CA LYS A 45 -16.14 -2.44 7.95
C LYS A 45 -14.75 -2.86 8.41
N ASP A 46 -14.08 -3.76 7.70
CA ASP A 46 -12.70 -4.14 8.00
C ASP A 46 -11.70 -2.99 7.74
N LEU A 47 -12.13 -1.94 7.03
CA LEU A 47 -11.35 -0.72 6.78
C LEU A 47 -11.70 0.41 7.77
N ALA A 48 -12.72 0.21 8.62
CA ALA A 48 -13.13 1.23 9.58
C ALA A 48 -12.10 1.37 10.71
N GLY A 49 -11.98 2.59 11.24
CA GLY A 49 -11.10 2.89 12.37
C GLY A 49 -9.61 3.03 12.03
N TYR A 50 -9.24 2.93 10.76
CA TYR A 50 -7.89 3.27 10.29
C TYR A 50 -7.81 4.74 9.84
N ASP A 51 -6.62 5.31 10.02
CA ASP A 51 -6.30 6.71 9.70
C ASP A 51 -5.52 6.84 8.41
N GLY A 52 -4.75 5.81 8.06
CA GLY A 52 -4.06 5.74 6.78
C GLY A 52 -3.98 4.33 6.19
N PHE A 53 -3.77 4.31 4.88
CA PHE A 53 -3.88 3.09 4.08
C PHE A 53 -2.73 2.97 3.10
N LEU A 54 -2.13 1.77 3.04
CA LEU A 54 -1.18 1.39 2.01
C LEU A 54 -1.70 0.18 1.25
N PHE A 55 -1.88 0.31 -0.06
CA PHE A 55 -2.37 -0.77 -0.92
C PHE A 55 -1.27 -1.34 -1.82
N GLY A 56 -1.02 -2.65 -1.70
CA GLY A 56 0.08 -3.35 -2.34
C GLY A 56 -0.34 -4.30 -3.45
N CYS A 57 0.13 -4.11 -4.69
CA CYS A 57 -0.14 -5.05 -5.78
C CYS A 57 1.11 -5.33 -6.63
N PRO A 58 1.47 -6.61 -6.87
CA PRO A 58 2.46 -6.95 -7.89
C PRO A 58 1.89 -6.69 -9.28
N THR A 59 2.77 -6.39 -10.23
CA THR A 59 2.38 -6.28 -11.64
C THR A 59 2.42 -7.65 -12.29
N TYR A 60 1.28 -8.07 -12.86
CA TYR A 60 1.20 -9.25 -13.72
C TYR A 60 0.48 -8.87 -15.01
N HIS A 61 1.06 -9.24 -16.15
CA HIS A 61 0.49 -8.93 -17.48
C HIS A 61 0.21 -7.42 -17.69
N LYS A 62 1.08 -6.55 -17.15
CA LYS A 62 0.98 -5.08 -17.20
C LYS A 62 -0.30 -4.50 -16.57
N ASP A 63 -0.85 -5.22 -15.61
CA ASP A 63 -2.11 -4.87 -14.96
C ASP A 63 -2.05 -5.20 -13.46
N ILE A 64 -3.02 -4.68 -12.71
CA ILE A 64 -3.33 -5.10 -11.35
C ILE A 64 -3.94 -6.51 -11.36
N THR A 65 -3.68 -7.27 -10.31
CA THR A 65 -4.25 -8.62 -10.17
C THR A 65 -5.77 -8.57 -10.02
N ASN A 66 -6.48 -9.63 -10.43
CA ASN A 66 -7.93 -9.74 -10.24
C ASN A 66 -8.34 -9.59 -8.77
N SER A 67 -7.55 -10.14 -7.84
CA SER A 67 -7.80 -10.00 -6.41
C SER A 67 -7.68 -8.54 -5.93
N MET A 68 -6.77 -7.75 -6.52
CA MET A 68 -6.69 -6.32 -6.24
C MET A 68 -7.89 -5.57 -6.82
N LYS A 69 -8.34 -5.91 -8.04
CA LYS A 69 -9.56 -5.33 -8.64
C LYS A 69 -10.78 -5.53 -7.72
N GLN A 70 -10.98 -6.75 -7.24
CA GLN A 70 -12.08 -7.08 -6.32
C GLN A 70 -11.96 -6.33 -5.00
N PHE A 71 -10.74 -6.22 -4.46
CA PHE A 71 -10.50 -5.43 -3.26
C PHE A 71 -10.85 -3.96 -3.45
N LEU A 72 -10.48 -3.33 -4.58
CA LEU A 72 -10.81 -1.92 -4.84
C LEU A 72 -12.32 -1.67 -4.92
N PHE A 73 -13.11 -2.60 -5.46
CA PHE A 73 -14.59 -2.52 -5.42
C PHE A 73 -15.16 -2.61 -4.00
N LEU A 74 -14.48 -3.33 -3.10
CA LEU A 74 -14.83 -3.34 -1.68
C LEU A 74 -14.47 -1.99 -1.04
N VAL A 75 -13.27 -1.46 -1.31
CA VAL A 75 -12.81 -0.17 -0.78
C VAL A 75 -13.72 0.98 -1.18
N GLU A 76 -14.27 0.97 -2.38
CA GLU A 76 -15.21 1.98 -2.88
C GLU A 76 -16.41 2.19 -1.92
N LYS A 77 -16.80 1.15 -1.18
CA LYS A 77 -17.89 1.19 -0.20
C LYS A 77 -17.50 1.78 1.16
N ALA A 78 -16.20 1.83 1.48
CA ALA A 78 -15.68 2.19 2.81
C ALA A 78 -15.54 3.71 3.06
N ASN A 79 -15.82 4.55 2.05
CA ASN A 79 -15.63 6.01 2.04
C ASN A 79 -14.32 6.47 2.71
N LEU A 80 -13.23 6.46 1.95
CA LEU A 80 -11.90 6.86 2.43
C LEU A 80 -11.52 8.30 2.07
N THR A 81 -12.49 9.15 1.72
CA THR A 81 -12.25 10.54 1.31
C THR A 81 -11.41 11.28 2.35
N GLY A 82 -10.31 11.90 1.91
CA GLY A 82 -9.39 12.67 2.76
C GLY A 82 -8.50 11.84 3.70
N LYS A 83 -8.64 10.51 3.74
CA LYS A 83 -7.70 9.64 4.49
C LYS A 83 -6.34 9.60 3.81
N ILE A 84 -5.28 9.51 4.61
CA ILE A 84 -3.91 9.42 4.08
C ILE A 84 -3.74 8.08 3.36
N GLY A 85 -3.22 8.14 2.13
CA GLY A 85 -3.15 6.97 1.25
C GLY A 85 -1.80 6.83 0.55
N GLY A 86 -1.40 5.60 0.25
CA GLY A 86 -0.31 5.32 -0.66
C GLY A 86 -0.46 3.95 -1.32
N ALA A 87 0.20 3.77 -2.45
CA ALA A 87 0.24 2.48 -3.12
C ALA A 87 1.68 1.99 -3.24
N PHE A 88 1.85 0.67 -3.30
CA PHE A 88 3.15 0.05 -3.52
C PHE A 88 3.02 -1.21 -4.37
N GLY A 89 4.12 -1.66 -4.96
CA GLY A 89 4.10 -2.85 -5.78
C GLY A 89 5.48 -3.31 -6.21
N SER A 90 5.58 -4.62 -6.46
CA SER A 90 6.77 -5.24 -7.02
C SER A 90 6.57 -5.60 -8.48
N HIS A 91 7.64 -5.56 -9.27
CA HIS A 91 7.63 -5.97 -10.67
C HIS A 91 9.00 -6.45 -11.15
N THR A 92 9.06 -7.14 -12.29
CA THR A 92 10.34 -7.56 -12.89
C THR A 92 10.83 -6.57 -13.94
N HIS A 93 10.00 -6.27 -14.95
CA HIS A 93 10.37 -5.40 -16.08
C HIS A 93 9.52 -4.12 -16.17
N SER A 94 8.21 -4.23 -15.92
CA SER A 94 7.27 -3.10 -15.99
C SER A 94 6.35 -3.10 -14.77
N GLY A 95 6.08 -1.92 -14.21
CA GLY A 95 5.46 -1.74 -12.91
C GLY A 95 4.15 -0.98 -12.96
N GLU A 96 3.19 -1.38 -13.80
CA GLU A 96 1.93 -0.65 -13.99
C GLU A 96 0.98 -0.72 -12.79
N ALA A 97 1.04 -1.78 -11.98
CA ALA A 97 0.03 -2.04 -10.96
C ALA A 97 0.00 -0.99 -9.82
N ALA A 98 1.14 -0.62 -9.27
CA ALA A 98 1.19 0.35 -8.17
C ALA A 98 0.71 1.75 -8.58
N PRO A 99 1.10 2.31 -9.75
CA PRO A 99 0.49 3.51 -10.31
C PRO A 99 -1.02 3.42 -10.49
N MET A 100 -1.54 2.33 -11.06
CA MET A 100 -3.00 2.18 -11.25
C MET A 100 -3.76 2.20 -9.91
N VAL A 101 -3.24 1.50 -8.90
CA VAL A 101 -3.83 1.52 -7.54
C VAL A 101 -3.76 2.93 -6.95
N PHE A 102 -2.62 3.61 -7.09
CA PHE A 102 -2.41 4.96 -6.57
C PHE A 102 -3.39 5.98 -7.17
N GLU A 103 -3.52 5.99 -8.50
CA GLU A 103 -4.44 6.87 -9.21
C GLU A 103 -5.90 6.59 -8.85
N THR A 104 -6.25 5.31 -8.61
CA THR A 104 -7.57 4.94 -8.10
C THR A 104 -7.81 5.54 -6.72
N MET A 105 -6.85 5.40 -5.79
CA MET A 105 -6.93 6.00 -4.45
C MET A 105 -7.09 7.52 -4.51
N GLN A 106 -6.34 8.19 -5.37
CA GLN A 106 -6.37 9.64 -5.51
C GLN A 106 -7.65 10.14 -6.16
N HIS A 107 -8.02 9.57 -7.30
CA HIS A 107 -9.04 10.15 -8.17
C HIS A 107 -10.42 9.55 -7.96
N VAL A 108 -10.52 8.27 -7.60
CA VAL A 108 -11.81 7.61 -7.34
C VAL A 108 -12.17 7.74 -5.87
N PHE A 109 -11.27 7.36 -4.97
CA PHE A 109 -11.54 7.38 -3.52
C PHE A 109 -11.28 8.74 -2.85
N LYS A 110 -10.75 9.72 -3.59
CA LYS A 110 -10.49 11.09 -3.11
C LYS A 110 -9.63 11.12 -1.84
N MET A 111 -8.66 10.21 -1.76
CA MET A 111 -7.73 10.11 -0.64
C MET A 111 -6.65 11.20 -0.73
N ASP A 112 -6.10 11.57 0.43
CA ASP A 112 -4.93 12.43 0.51
C ASP A 112 -3.65 11.59 0.31
N VAL A 113 -3.36 11.26 -0.95
CA VAL A 113 -2.30 10.32 -1.32
C VAL A 113 -0.88 10.90 -1.15
N MET A 114 0.12 10.03 -1.04
CA MET A 114 1.53 10.40 -0.87
C MET A 114 2.07 11.32 -1.99
N ASP A 115 2.70 12.44 -1.61
CA ASP A 115 3.35 13.37 -2.56
C ASP A 115 4.48 12.69 -3.37
N LEU A 116 5.08 11.64 -2.81
CA LEU A 116 6.13 10.83 -3.45
C LEU A 116 5.61 9.95 -4.60
N GLY A 117 4.29 9.84 -4.78
CA GLY A 117 3.69 8.90 -5.72
C GLY A 117 3.70 7.45 -5.21
N PRO A 118 3.44 6.46 -6.08
CA PRO A 118 3.48 5.04 -5.72
C PRO A 118 4.91 4.54 -5.46
N LEU A 119 5.09 3.71 -4.43
CA LEU A 119 6.35 3.00 -4.20
C LEU A 119 6.46 1.78 -5.14
N ASN A 120 7.13 1.97 -6.26
CA ASN A 120 7.20 0.97 -7.33
C ASN A 120 8.62 0.40 -7.46
N LEU A 121 8.85 -0.81 -6.94
CA LEU A 121 10.19 -1.38 -6.86
C LEU A 121 10.34 -2.64 -7.72
N THR A 122 11.49 -2.80 -8.35
CA THR A 122 11.83 -4.06 -9.03
C THR A 122 12.07 -5.17 -8.00
N GLU A 123 11.72 -6.41 -8.34
CA GLU A 123 11.95 -7.57 -7.47
C GLU A 123 13.43 -7.80 -7.14
N SER A 124 14.35 -7.46 -8.05
CA SER A 124 15.79 -7.51 -7.82
C SER A 124 16.23 -6.54 -6.71
N LEU A 125 15.73 -5.30 -6.73
CA LEU A 125 16.01 -4.31 -5.68
C LEU A 125 15.49 -4.77 -4.30
N MET A 126 14.39 -5.51 -4.26
CA MET A 126 13.86 -6.10 -3.01
C MET A 126 14.73 -7.24 -2.44
N GLN A 127 15.76 -7.69 -3.17
CA GLN A 127 16.79 -8.61 -2.67
C GLN A 127 18.01 -7.87 -2.10
N THR A 128 17.97 -6.55 -2.03
CA THR A 128 19.07 -5.70 -1.56
C THR A 128 18.63 -4.80 -0.40
N ASP A 129 19.59 -4.21 0.30
CA ASP A 129 19.32 -3.27 1.40
C ASP A 129 18.64 -1.98 0.92
N GLU A 130 18.81 -1.64 -0.36
CA GLU A 130 18.17 -0.48 -0.99
C GLU A 130 16.65 -0.63 -1.00
N GLY A 131 16.13 -1.85 -1.22
CA GLY A 131 14.69 -2.13 -1.16
C GLY A 131 14.11 -1.90 0.24
N LEU A 132 14.81 -2.37 1.27
CA LEU A 132 14.46 -2.13 2.69
C LEU A 132 14.45 -0.62 2.98
N LYS A 133 15.55 0.08 2.65
CA LYS A 133 15.70 1.52 2.89
C LYS A 133 14.60 2.32 2.19
N ALA A 134 14.26 1.98 0.94
CA ALA A 134 13.19 2.62 0.19
C ALA A 134 11.82 2.44 0.88
N CYS A 135 11.52 1.23 1.38
CA CYS A 135 10.30 0.98 2.14
C CYS A 135 10.26 1.81 3.43
N HIS A 136 11.36 1.83 4.20
CA HIS A 136 11.43 2.61 5.45
C HIS A 136 11.29 4.12 5.21
N GLN A 137 11.92 4.64 4.16
CA GLN A 137 11.79 6.05 3.79
C GLN A 137 10.36 6.40 3.38
N TYR A 138 9.71 5.53 2.61
CA TYR A 138 8.32 5.72 2.22
C TYR A 138 7.37 5.68 3.43
N SER A 139 7.58 4.74 4.36
CA SER A 139 6.84 4.68 5.62
C SER A 139 7.02 5.95 6.45
N LYS A 140 8.26 6.44 6.59
CA LYS A 140 8.53 7.69 7.30
C LYS A 140 7.80 8.87 6.67
N ALA A 141 7.86 8.99 5.35
CA ALA A 141 7.14 10.05 4.64
C ALA A 141 5.62 9.98 4.87
N LEU A 142 5.06 8.77 4.89
CA LEU A 142 3.63 8.58 5.20
C LEU A 142 3.31 8.99 6.63
N THR A 143 4.15 8.60 7.59
CA THR A 143 3.90 8.92 9.00
C THR A 143 4.07 10.41 9.30
N ASP A 144 5.04 11.07 8.66
CA ASP A 144 5.24 12.52 8.76
C ASP A 144 4.01 13.30 8.27
N LYS A 145 3.23 12.71 7.34
CA LYS A 145 2.00 13.31 6.82
C LYS A 145 0.89 13.40 7.87
N PHE A 146 0.88 12.52 8.88
CA PHE A 146 -0.08 12.62 9.99
C PHE A 146 0.22 13.77 10.98
N SER A 147 1.42 14.34 10.93
CA SER A 147 1.84 15.43 11.82
C SER A 147 1.67 16.82 11.18
N ARG A 148 1.21 16.89 9.93
CA ARG A 148 0.88 18.13 9.22
C ARG A 148 -0.55 18.56 9.54
#